data_AF-A0A7T8KHF2-F1
#
_entry.id   AF-A0A7T8KHF2-F1
#
_cell.length_a   1.000
_cell.length_b   1.000
_cell.length_c   1.000
_cell.angle_alpha   90.00
_cell.angle_beta   90.00
_cell.angle_gamma   90.00
#
_symmetry.space_group_name_H-M   'P 1'
#
loop_
_entity.id
_entity.type
_entity.pdbx_description
1 polymer ?
#
loop_
_entity_poly.entity_id
_entity_poly.type
_entity_poly.pdbx_seq_one_letter_code
_entity_poly.pdbx_strand_id
1 'polypeptide(L)' 'MLTKRDLFSVCGKLLGHYPVAGWLRTSTSFIKRSCLVEGWSEPAGLFSMSLLKEVLDRSERQPCPCEMDRV' A
#
# COMPACT_ATOMS: atom_id res chain seq x y z
N MET A 1 -2.70 6.54 14.24
CA MET A 1 -3.68 5.78 13.42
C MET A 1 -3.76 6.46 12.07
N LEU A 2 -3.79 5.70 10.96
CA LEU A 2 -3.91 6.27 9.62
C LEU A 2 -5.39 6.39 9.25
N THR A 3 -5.76 7.47 8.55
CA THR A 3 -7.09 7.60 7.94
C THR A 3 -7.17 6.75 6.67
N LYS A 4 -8.38 6.54 6.15
CA LYS A 4 -8.56 5.85 4.85
C LYS A 4 -7.88 6.62 3.72
N ARG A 5 -7.95 7.95 3.77
CA ARG A 5 -7.25 8.82 2.81
C ARG A 5 -5.74 8.56 2.84
N ASP A 6 -5.16 8.47 4.03
CA ASP A 6 -3.73 8.17 4.19
C ASP A 6 -3.40 6.78 3.65
N LEU A 7 -4.22 5.77 3.94
CA LEU A 7 -4.07 4.42 3.41
C LEU A 7 -4.05 4.42 1.87
N PHE A 8 -5.00 5.12 1.24
CA PHE A 8 -5.05 5.21 -0.23
C PHE A 8 -3.83 5.93 -0.81
N SER A 9 -3.36 6.98 -0.13
CA SER A 9 -2.15 7.72 -0.46
C SER A 9 -0.91 6.83 -0.39
N VAL A 10 -0.75 6.03 0.67
CA VAL A 10 0.35 5.06 0.82
C VAL A 10 0.31 4.04 -0.31
N CYS A 11 -0.84 3.43 -0.58
CA CYS A 11 -0.99 2.49 -1.69
C CYS A 11 -0.62 3.13 -3.04
N GLY A 12 -0.99 4.39 -3.27
CA GLY A 12 -0.64 5.11 -4.50
C GLY A 12 0.86 5.33 -4.64
N LYS A 13 1.53 5.78 -3.57
CA LYS A 13 2.99 5.96 -3.54
C LYS A 13 3.72 4.64 -3.80
N LEU A 14 3.25 3.55 -3.19
CA LEU A 14 3.87 2.24 -3.33
C LEU A 14 3.81 1.72 -4.79
N LEU A 15 2.66 1.88 -5.45
CA LEU A 15 2.51 1.51 -6.86
C LEU A 15 3.33 2.39 -7.80
N GLY A 16 3.50 3.67 -7.47
CA GLY A 16 4.36 4.57 -8.23
C GLY A 16 5.85 4.26 -8.08
N HIS A 17 6.26 3.82 -6.89
CA HIS A 17 7.67 3.49 -6.61
C HIS A 17 8.08 2.12 -7.16
N TYR A 18 7.19 1.12 -7.11
CA TYR A 18 7.44 -0.24 -7.59
C TYR A 18 6.55 -0.61 -8.79
N PRO A 19 6.73 0.02 -9.97
CA PRO A 19 5.83 -0.17 -11.10
C PRO A 19 5.84 -1.59 -11.68
N VAL A 20 6.93 -2.35 -11.48
CA VAL A 20 7.11 -3.73 -12.01
C VAL A 20 6.57 -4.80 -11.07
N ALA A 21 6.25 -4.46 -9.82
CA ALA A 21 5.76 -5.42 -8.84
C ALA A 21 4.26 -5.70 -9.04
N GLY A 22 3.93 -6.56 -10.01
CA GLY A 22 2.54 -6.88 -10.38
C GLY A 22 1.64 -7.34 -9.23
N TRP A 23 2.21 -7.98 -8.20
CA TRP A 23 1.49 -8.39 -6.99
C TRP A 23 0.98 -7.20 -6.16
N LEU A 24 1.72 -6.08 -6.13
CA LEU A 24 1.34 -4.87 -5.38
C LEU A 24 0.02 -4.28 -5.87
N ARG A 25 -0.23 -4.33 -7.18
CA ARG A 25 -1.46 -3.79 -7.77
C ARG A 25 -2.69 -4.53 -7.24
N THR A 26 -2.62 -5.86 -7.20
CA THR A 26 -3.70 -6.69 -6.67
C THR A 26 -3.85 -6.52 -5.17
N SER A 27 -2.75 -6.53 -4.41
CA SER A 27 -2.78 -6.37 -2.94
C SER A 27 -3.33 -5.00 -2.52
N THR A 28 -2.86 -3.91 -3.11
CA THR A 28 -3.36 -2.56 -2.80
C THR A 28 -4.82 -2.37 -3.20
N SER A 29 -5.28 -2.98 -4.30
CA SER A 29 -6.70 -2.99 -4.69
C SER A 29 -7.58 -3.72 -3.66
N PHE A 30 -7.10 -4.84 -3.12
CA PHE A 30 -7.81 -5.58 -2.08
C PHE A 30 -7.94 -4.76 -0.78
N ILE A 31 -6.84 -4.16 -0.30
CA ILE A 31 -6.82 -3.33 0.92
C ILE A 31 -7.75 -2.12 0.79
N LYS A 32 -7.75 -1.46 -0.38
CA LYS A 32 -8.65 -0.32 -0.63
C LYS A 32 -10.12 -0.73 -0.51
N ARG A 33 -10.49 -1.90 -1.05
CA ARG A 33 -11.86 -2.43 -0.98
C ARG A 33 -12.29 -2.83 0.43
N SER A 34 -11.38 -3.34 1.26
CA SER A 34 -11.67 -3.67 2.66
C SER A 34 -11.92 -2.44 3.55
N CYS A 35 -11.74 -1.23 3.02
CA CYS A 35 -11.88 0.02 3.76
C CYS A 35 -13.16 0.83 3.40
N LEU A 36 -13.98 0.38 2.44
CA LEU A 36 -14.98 1.24 1.77
C LEU A 36 -16.28 1.56 2.55
N VAL A 37 -16.48 1.05 3.76
CA VAL A 37 -17.79 1.12 4.45
C VAL A 37 -18.09 2.50 5.10
N GLU A 38 -17.09 3.35 5.35
CA GLU A 38 -17.24 4.65 6.06
C GLU A 38 -16.52 5.80 5.33
N GLY A 39 -16.67 7.04 5.81
CA GLY A 39 -16.06 8.25 5.25
C GLY A 39 -14.52 8.28 5.17
N TRP A 40 -13.99 9.15 4.32
CA TRP A 40 -12.54 9.23 3.99
C TRP A 40 -11.63 9.66 5.13
N SER A 41 -12.14 10.49 6.04
CA SER A 41 -11.40 11.00 7.21
C SER A 41 -11.43 10.04 8.40
N GLU A 42 -12.25 8.99 8.33
CA GLU A 42 -12.33 8.00 9.38
C GLU A 42 -11.06 7.15 9.45
N PRO A 43 -10.76 6.56 10.61
CA PRO A 43 -9.67 5.60 10.75
C PRO A 43 -9.84 4.43 9.77
N ALA A 44 -8.73 3.98 9.17
CA ALA A 44 -8.74 2.71 8.47
C ALA A 44 -8.91 1.57 9.48
N GLY A 45 -9.81 0.62 9.18
CA GLY A 45 -10.07 -0.52 10.04
C GLY A 45 -8.81 -1.37 10.30
N LEU A 46 -8.72 -1.98 11.47
CA LEU A 46 -7.56 -2.75 11.93
C LEU A 46 -7.12 -3.82 10.90
N PHE A 47 -8.08 -4.48 10.25
CA PHE A 47 -7.80 -5.47 9.21
C PHE A 47 -7.12 -4.85 7.97
N SER A 48 -7.57 -3.69 7.50
CA SER A 48 -6.93 -3.02 6.37
C SER A 48 -5.52 -2.55 6.74
N MET A 49 -5.34 -2.12 8.00
CA MET A 49 -4.05 -1.70 8.53
C MET A 49 -3.05 -2.85 8.67
N SER A 50 -3.49 -4.04 9.10
CA SER A 50 -2.61 -5.22 9.20
C SER A 50 -2.15 -5.67 7.82
N LEU A 51 -3.04 -5.67 6.83
CA LEU A 51 -2.69 -5.98 5.44
C LEU A 51 -1.72 -4.95 4.85
N LEU A 52 -1.96 -3.66 5.12
CA LEU A 52 -1.04 -2.60 4.67
C LEU A 52 0.35 -2.80 5.26
N LYS A 53 0.45 -3.14 6.54
CA LYS A 53 1.73 -3.43 7.21
C LYS A 53 2.46 -4.61 6.57
N GLU A 54 1.75 -5.70 6.28
CA GLU A 54 2.33 -6.87 5.60
C GLU A 54 2.86 -6.52 4.20
N VAL A 55 2.08 -5.74 3.44
CA VAL A 55 2.50 -5.28 2.10
C VAL A 55 3.75 -4.40 2.18
N LEU A 56 3.83 -3.51 3.16
CA LEU A 56 5.01 -2.65 3.38
C LEU A 56 6.24 -3.49 3.73
N ASP A 57 6.14 -4.38 4.71
CA ASP A 57 7.25 -5.27 5.11
C ASP A 57 7.74 -6.12 3.93
N ARG A 58 6.82 -6.65 3.12
CA ARG A 58 7.17 -7.42 1.93
C ARG A 58 7.82 -6.55 0.85
N SER A 59 7.42 -5.29 0.71
CA SER A 59 8.00 -4.36 -0.28
C SER A 59 9.42 -3.93 0.09
N GLU A 60 9.73 -3.77 1.38
CA GLU A 60 11.07 -3.45 1.87
C GLU A 60 12.09 -4.56 1.58
N ARG A 61 11.63 -5.80 1.43
CA ARG A 61 12.48 -6.95 1.03
C ARG A 61 12.76 -7.01 -0.47
N GLN A 62 12.12 -6.17 -1.28
CA GLN A 62 12.37 -6.12 -2.72
C GLN A 62 13.46 -5.09 -3.05
N PRO A 63 14.33 -5.35 -4.03
CA PRO A 63 15.26 -4.36 -4.54
C PRO A 63 14.49 -3.11 -4.98
N CYS A 64 14.88 -1.93 -4.49
CA CYS A 64 14.16 -0.73 -4.87
C CYS A 64 14.55 -0.30 -6.30
N PRO A 65 13.59 0.05 -7.17
CA PRO A 65 13.89 0.36 -8.57
C PRO A 65 14.89 1.50 -8.74
N CYS A 66 14.88 2.49 -7.84
CA CYS A 66 15.83 3.61 -7.90
C CYS A 66 17.27 3.26 -7.50
N GLU A 67 17.50 2.10 -6.88
CA GLU A 67 18.86 1.56 -6.65
C GLU A 67 19.33 0.67 -7.80
N MET A 68 18.41 0.12 -8.59
CA MET A 68 18.77 -0.75 -9.73
C MET A 68 19.35 0.05 -10.91
N ASP A 69 19.06 1.35 -11.03
CA ASP A 69 19.63 2.25 -12.05
C ASP A 69 21.05 2.76 -11.72
N ARG A 70 21.65 2.33 -10.59
CA ARG A 70 22.99 2.77 -10.13
C ARG A 70 24.13 1.76 -10.44
N VAL A 71 23.85 0.72 -11.21
CA VAL A 71 24.80 -0.34 -11.58
C VAL A 71 25.22 -0.21 -13.04
#